data_AF-A0A948QMN3-F1
#
_entry.id   AF-A0A948QMN3-F1
#
_cell.length_a   1.000
_cell.length_b   1.000
_cell.length_c   1.000
_cell.angle_alpha   90.00
_cell.angle_beta   90.00
_cell.angle_gamma   90.00
#
_symmetry.space_group_name_H-M   'P 1'
#
loop_
_entity.id
_entity.type
_entity.pdbx_description
1 polymer ?
#
loop_
_entity_poly.entity_id
_entity_poly.type
_entity_poly.pdbx_seq_one_letter_code
_entity_poly.pdbx_strand_id
1 'polypeptide(L)'
;MRNKGKVYLVGAGPGGHDLITVRGMRILEQADVVVYDYLADKSILKYAKPGTELICADELSPEKHSDSFIKKQKLVNEILVKKAKQGKKIVRLKNGDPFIFGRATEELNVLVKNNMDFAVIPGVTSASAAA
;
A
#
# COMPACT_ATOMS: atom_id res chain seq x y z
N MET A 1 -23.20 14.40 -0.30
CA MET A 1 -22.32 13.62 0.60
C MET A 1 -20.88 13.85 0.14
N ARG A 2 -19.94 14.25 1.02
CA ARG A 2 -18.52 14.41 0.61
C ARG A 2 -17.98 13.04 0.20
N ASN A 3 -17.54 12.92 -1.05
CA ASN A 3 -17.02 11.68 -1.62
C ASN A 3 -15.72 11.30 -0.89
N LYS A 4 -15.80 10.42 0.11
CA LYS A 4 -14.62 9.94 0.85
C LYS A 4 -13.81 9.06 -0.09
N GLY A 5 -12.49 9.21 -0.02
CA GLY A 5 -11.55 8.37 -0.74
C GLY A 5 -11.55 6.95 -0.16
N LYS A 6 -10.93 6.03 -0.89
CA LYS A 6 -10.86 4.61 -0.50
C LYS A 6 -9.43 4.11 -0.55
N VAL A 7 -9.03 3.38 0.49
CA VAL A 7 -7.70 2.78 0.60
C VAL A 7 -7.75 1.31 0.23
N TYR A 8 -6.86 0.87 -0.64
CA TYR A 8 -6.72 -0.52 -1.05
C TYR A 8 -5.37 -1.04 -0.57
N LEU A 9 -5.35 -2.00 0.35
CA LEU A 9 -4.13 -2.71 0.71
C LEU A 9 -3.95 -3.82 -0.31
N VAL A 10 -2.94 -3.72 -1.16
CA VAL A 10 -2.75 -4.61 -2.30
C VAL A 10 -1.45 -5.40 -2.12
N GLY A 11 -1.54 -6.72 -2.17
CA GLY A 11 -0.36 -7.58 -2.26
C GLY A 11 0.27 -7.51 -3.65
N ALA A 12 1.55 -7.12 -3.69
CA ALA A 12 2.34 -7.01 -4.91
C ALA A 12 2.80 -8.37 -5.45
N GLY A 13 2.75 -9.43 -4.62
CA GLY A 13 3.43 -10.67 -4.91
C GLY A 13 4.88 -10.68 -4.37
N PRO A 14 5.61 -11.79 -4.57
CA PRO A 14 6.90 -12.05 -3.93
C PRO A 14 8.10 -11.41 -4.67
N GLY A 15 7.87 -10.68 -5.76
CA GLY A 15 8.92 -10.16 -6.63
C GLY A 15 8.36 -9.70 -7.97
N GLY A 16 8.39 -10.58 -8.97
CA GLY A 16 7.99 -10.28 -10.35
C GLY A 16 6.64 -9.57 -10.45
N HIS A 17 6.60 -8.46 -11.21
CA HIS A 17 5.40 -7.64 -11.37
C HIS A 17 4.19 -8.35 -12.00
N ASP A 18 4.40 -9.54 -12.58
CA ASP A 18 3.38 -10.41 -13.14
C ASP A 18 2.73 -11.35 -12.09
N LEU A 19 3.31 -11.42 -10.88
CA LEU A 19 2.76 -12.18 -9.75
C LEU A 19 1.75 -11.39 -8.90
N ILE A 20 1.48 -10.13 -9.27
CA ILE A 20 0.32 -9.41 -8.76
C ILE A 20 -0.97 -10.06 -9.26
N THR A 21 -2.01 -10.07 -8.43
CA THR A 21 -3.31 -10.56 -8.87
C THR A 21 -3.92 -9.62 -9.91
N VAL A 22 -4.75 -10.17 -10.81
CA VAL A 22 -5.50 -9.37 -11.81
C VAL A 22 -6.31 -8.25 -11.15
N ARG A 23 -6.90 -8.53 -9.97
CA ARG A 23 -7.64 -7.52 -9.20
C ARG A 23 -6.71 -6.43 -8.63
N GLY A 24 -5.53 -6.80 -8.14
CA GLY A 24 -4.52 -5.87 -7.64
C GLY A 24 -4.05 -4.92 -8.74
N MET A 25 -3.70 -5.45 -9.91
CA MET A 25 -3.27 -4.67 -11.08
C MET A 25 -4.34 -3.66 -11.51
N ARG A 26 -5.59 -4.11 -11.69
CA ARG A 26 -6.71 -3.23 -12.09
C ARG A 26 -6.98 -2.08 -11.12
N ILE A 27 -6.73 -2.32 -9.82
CA ILE A 27 -6.87 -1.28 -8.79
C ILE A 27 -5.69 -0.31 -8.84
N LEU A 28 -4.47 -0.82 -9.04
CA LEU A 28 -3.27 -0.02 -9.20
C LEU A 28 -3.35 0.92 -10.42
N GLU A 29 -3.89 0.44 -11.54
CA GLU A 29 -4.13 1.25 -12.76
C GLU A 29 -5.05 2.45 -12.53
N GLN A 30 -5.92 2.40 -11.53
CA GLN A 30 -6.90 3.44 -11.26
C GLN A 30 -6.47 4.38 -10.11
N ALA A 31 -5.39 4.05 -9.41
CA ALA A 31 -4.96 4.75 -8.20
C ALA A 31 -4.62 6.22 -8.50
N ASP A 32 -4.98 7.12 -7.58
CA ASP A 32 -4.51 8.50 -7.61
C ASP A 32 -3.21 8.66 -6.81
N VAL A 33 -3.02 7.80 -5.80
CA VAL A 33 -1.84 7.77 -4.94
C VAL A 33 -1.43 6.31 -4.71
N VAL A 34 -0.14 6.01 -4.83
CA VAL A 34 0.43 4.71 -4.49
C VAL A 34 1.47 4.89 -3.39
N VAL A 35 1.22 4.28 -2.24
CA VAL A 35 2.16 4.21 -1.11
C VAL A 35 2.77 2.82 -1.09
N TYR A 36 4.07 2.69 -1.34
CA TYR A 36 4.75 1.40 -1.51
C TYR A 36 5.99 1.28 -0.63
N ASP A 37 6.38 0.04 -0.30
CA ASP A 37 7.64 -0.26 0.40
C ASP A 37 8.76 -0.57 -0.61
N TYR A 38 10.01 -0.29 -0.28
CA TYR A 38 11.19 -0.43 -1.14
C TYR A 38 11.39 -1.85 -1.66
N LEU A 39 10.98 -2.86 -0.89
CA LEU A 39 11.13 -4.26 -1.27
C LEU A 39 10.18 -4.69 -2.42
N ALA A 40 9.26 -3.81 -2.86
CA ALA A 40 8.44 -4.07 -4.03
C ALA A 40 9.25 -3.84 -5.31
N ASP A 41 9.19 -4.78 -6.25
CA ASP A 41 9.73 -4.59 -7.60
C ASP A 41 9.11 -3.33 -8.21
N LYS A 42 9.92 -2.29 -8.39
CA LYS A 42 9.49 -1.00 -8.93
C LYS A 42 8.86 -1.13 -10.32
N SER A 43 9.16 -2.19 -11.06
CA SER A 43 8.55 -2.46 -12.36
C SER A 43 7.02 -2.62 -12.26
N ILE A 44 6.47 -2.97 -11.09
CA ILE A 44 5.02 -3.01 -10.84
C ILE A 44 4.38 -1.62 -10.89
N LEU A 45 5.13 -0.56 -10.58
CA LEU A 45 4.61 0.81 -10.57
C LEU A 45 4.30 1.30 -11.99
N LYS A 46 4.77 0.60 -13.04
CA LYS A 46 4.44 0.90 -14.44
C LYS A 46 2.94 0.75 -14.75
N TYR A 47 2.21 -0.02 -13.94
CA TYR A 47 0.77 -0.15 -14.08
C TYR A 47 0.02 1.09 -13.59
N ALA A 48 0.63 1.95 -12.76
CA ALA A 48 -0.01 3.16 -12.30
C ALA A 48 -0.24 4.14 -13.48
N LYS A 49 -1.42 4.77 -13.52
CA LYS A 49 -1.75 5.74 -14.57
C LYS A 49 -0.83 6.98 -14.51
N PRO A 50 -0.64 7.71 -15.63
CA PRO A 50 0.04 9.00 -15.62
C PRO A 50 -0.59 9.96 -14.61
N GLY A 51 0.25 10.71 -13.89
CA GLY A 51 -0.19 11.65 -12.86
C GLY A 51 -0.51 11.01 -11.50
N THR A 52 -0.30 9.71 -11.33
CA THR A 52 -0.35 9.05 -10.02
C THR A 52 0.78 9.57 -9.13
N GLU A 53 0.45 9.96 -7.89
CA GLU A 53 1.43 10.33 -6.88
C GLU A 53 2.06 9.08 -6.28
N LEU A 54 3.38 8.93 -6.41
CA LEU A 54 4.14 7.79 -5.89
C LEU A 54 4.84 8.20 -4.59
N ILE A 55 4.57 7.47 -3.50
CA ILE A 55 5.13 7.73 -2.17
C ILE A 55 5.87 6.47 -1.70
N CYS A 56 7.19 6.56 -1.66
CA CYS A 56 8.03 5.51 -1.10
C CYS A 56 8.02 5.60 0.43
N ALA A 57 7.52 4.56 1.11
CA ALA A 57 7.42 4.56 2.57
C ALA A 57 8.79 4.65 3.26
N ASP A 58 9.83 4.03 2.66
CA ASP A 58 11.19 4.02 3.21
C ASP A 58 11.91 5.37 3.13
N GLU A 59 11.46 6.27 2.25
CA GLU A 59 11.99 7.63 2.15
C GLU A 59 11.39 8.58 3.19
N LEU A 60 10.30 8.17 3.88
CA LEU A 60 9.62 9.00 4.88
C LEU A 60 10.41 9.16 6.19
N SER A 61 11.35 8.24 6.47
CA SER A 61 12.20 8.29 7.66
C SER A 61 13.59 7.72 7.32
N PRO A 62 14.51 8.53 6.79
CA PRO A 62 15.83 8.07 6.34
C PRO A 62 16.77 7.64 7.48
N GLU A 63 16.41 7.95 8.73
CA GLU A 63 17.16 7.55 9.92
C GLU A 63 17.12 6.02 10.13
N LYS A 64 18.28 5.40 10.40
CA LYS A 64 18.41 3.93 10.56
C LYS A 64 18.61 3.52 12.03
N HIS A 65 17.79 4.05 12.93
CA HIS A 65 17.77 3.64 14.34
C HIS A 65 16.54 2.78 14.65
N SER A 66 16.53 2.05 15.76
CA SER A 66 15.45 1.11 16.13
C SER A 66 14.04 1.71 16.07
N ASP A 67 13.90 2.99 16.42
CA ASP A 67 12.60 3.67 16.50
C ASP A 67 12.09 4.18 15.13
N SER A 68 12.96 4.18 14.12
CA SER A 68 12.64 4.65 12.77
C SER A 68 11.45 3.91 12.15
N PHE A 69 11.30 2.63 12.47
CA PHE A 69 10.23 1.78 11.95
C PHE A 69 8.85 2.20 12.48
N ILE A 70 8.75 2.52 13.78
CA ILE A 70 7.49 2.99 14.40
C ILE A 70 7.12 4.36 13.82
N LYS A 71 8.11 5.26 13.71
CA LYS A 71 7.93 6.59 13.10
C LYS A 71 7.43 6.48 11.65
N LYS A 72 8.05 5.60 10.85
CA LYS A 72 7.63 5.32 9.46
C LYS A 72 6.19 4.83 9.38
N GLN A 73 5.82 3.85 10.20
CA GLN A 73 4.45 3.32 10.21
C GLN A 73 3.42 4.39 10.53
N LYS A 74 3.72 5.26 11.52
CA LYS A 74 2.85 6.37 11.87
C LYS A 74 2.67 7.34 10.69
N LEU A 75 3.75 7.70 10.00
CA LEU A 75 3.71 8.58 8.83
C LEU A 75 2.90 7.97 7.68
N VAL A 76 3.09 6.68 7.39
CA VAL A 76 2.28 5.97 6.39
C VAL A 76 0.80 6.04 6.76
N ASN A 77 0.45 5.72 8.00
CA ASN A 77 -0.93 5.76 8.48
C ASN A 77 -1.56 7.17 8.34
N GLU A 78 -0.80 8.21 8.68
CA GLU A 78 -1.23 9.61 8.53
C GLU A 78 -1.46 9.98 7.06
N ILE A 79 -0.57 9.57 6.15
CA ILE A 79 -0.71 9.78 4.71
C ILE A 79 -1.97 9.11 4.18
N LEU A 80 -2.20 7.84 4.53
CA LEU A 80 -3.38 7.09 4.08
C LEU A 80 -4.68 7.81 4.48
N VAL A 81 -4.80 8.22 5.75
CA VAL A 81 -5.97 8.95 6.24
C VAL A 81 -6.09 10.31 5.58
N LYS A 82 -5.00 11.07 5.45
CA LYS A 82 -5.00 12.42 4.86
C LYS A 82 -5.47 12.38 3.40
N LYS A 83 -4.90 11.48 2.59
CA LYS A 83 -5.26 11.34 1.18
C LYS A 83 -6.68 10.79 1.00
N ALA A 84 -7.11 9.85 1.85
CA ALA A 84 -8.49 9.36 1.83
C ALA A 84 -9.51 10.46 2.15
N LYS A 85 -9.21 11.35 3.12
CA LYS A 85 -10.03 12.53 3.42
C LYS A 85 -10.11 13.53 2.26
N GLN A 86 -9.15 13.51 1.34
CA GLN A 86 -9.15 14.32 0.11
C GLN A 86 -9.94 13.67 -1.04
N GLY A 87 -10.61 12.53 -0.82
CA GLY A 87 -11.40 11.86 -1.85
C GLY A 87 -10.58 10.99 -2.81
N LYS A 88 -9.30 10.74 -2.53
CA LYS A 88 -8.40 10.01 -3.43
C LYS A 88 -8.62 8.50 -3.37
N LYS A 89 -8.39 7.80 -4.49
CA LYS A 89 -8.20 6.34 -4.52
C LYS A 89 -6.74 6.04 -4.21
N ILE A 90 -6.48 5.40 -3.06
CA ILE A 90 -5.12 5.12 -2.60
C ILE A 90 -4.85 3.63 -2.67
N VAL A 91 -3.70 3.27 -3.24
CA VAL A 91 -3.16 1.92 -3.16
C VAL A 91 -2.00 1.91 -2.16
N ARG A 92 -2.17 1.17 -1.07
CA ARG A 92 -1.08 0.78 -0.18
C ARG A 92 -0.52 -0.54 -0.71
N LEU A 93 0.52 -0.45 -1.52
CA LEU A 93 1.15 -1.60 -2.15
C LEU A 93 2.14 -2.24 -1.16
N LYS A 94 1.92 -3.52 -0.86
CA LYS A 94 2.68 -4.28 0.15
C LYS A 94 3.29 -5.51 -0.50
N ASN A 95 4.47 -5.90 -0.07
CA ASN A 95 5.13 -7.10 -0.58
C ASN A 95 4.39 -8.37 -0.17
N GLY A 96 4.40 -9.36 -1.06
CA GLY A 96 3.73 -10.63 -0.84
C GLY A 96 2.21 -10.46 -0.70
N ASP A 97 1.68 -10.98 0.41
CA ASP A 97 0.30 -10.82 0.82
C ASP A 97 0.19 -9.78 1.97
N PRO A 98 -0.79 -8.86 1.97
CA PRO A 98 -0.93 -7.85 3.02
C PRO A 98 -0.99 -8.39 4.46
N PHE A 99 -1.55 -9.58 4.67
CA PHE A 99 -1.76 -10.16 6.01
C PHE A 99 -0.65 -11.10 6.46
N ILE A 100 0.21 -11.56 5.55
CA ILE A 100 1.34 -12.43 5.90
C ILE A 100 2.57 -11.57 6.19
N PHE A 101 2.88 -11.40 7.48
CA PHE A 101 3.99 -10.57 8.01
C PHE A 101 3.94 -9.07 7.61
N GLY A 102 2.86 -8.60 7.00
CA GLY A 102 2.76 -7.25 6.43
C GLY A 102 2.26 -6.14 7.36
N ARG A 103 1.96 -6.39 8.64
CA ARG A 103 1.38 -5.40 9.59
C ARG A 103 0.10 -4.70 9.09
N ALA A 104 -0.64 -5.29 8.14
CA ALA A 104 -1.86 -4.70 7.61
C ALA A 104 -2.86 -4.32 8.72
N THR A 105 -2.93 -5.11 9.80
CA THR A 105 -3.81 -4.84 10.94
C THR A 105 -3.62 -3.45 11.54
N GLU A 106 -2.39 -2.93 11.62
CA GLU A 106 -2.13 -1.61 12.18
C GLU A 106 -2.65 -0.49 11.27
N GLU A 107 -2.41 -0.61 9.96
CA GLU A 107 -2.91 0.31 8.94
C GLU A 107 -4.45 0.31 8.96
N LEU A 108 -5.07 -0.87 8.96
CA LEU A 108 -6.52 -1.04 9.00
C LEU A 108 -7.15 -0.44 10.28
N ASN A 109 -6.54 -0.67 11.44
CA ASN A 109 -7.02 -0.10 12.71
C ASN A 109 -7.08 1.43 12.66
N VAL A 110 -6.11 2.09 12.04
CA VAL A 110 -6.12 3.55 11.90
C VAL A 110 -7.21 4.01 10.93
N LEU A 111 -7.43 3.27 9.84
CA LEU A 111 -8.50 3.57 8.87
C LEU A 111 -9.89 3.43 9.50
N VAL A 112 -10.12 2.36 10.27
CA VAL A 112 -11.37 2.13 11.04
C VAL A 112 -11.60 3.27 12.03
N LYS A 113 -10.59 3.61 12.85
CA LYS A 113 -10.68 4.71 13.83
C LYS A 113 -11.01 6.06 13.19
N ASN A 114 -10.63 6.27 11.93
CA ASN A 114 -10.92 7.49 11.18
C ASN A 114 -12.16 7.39 10.29
N ASN A 115 -12.91 6.29 10.34
CA ASN A 115 -14.10 6.04 9.52
C ASN A 115 -13.81 6.20 8.01
N MET A 116 -12.70 5.62 7.55
CA MET A 116 -12.24 5.60 6.16
C MET A 116 -12.60 4.27 5.50
N ASP A 117 -13.04 4.31 4.25
CA ASP A 117 -13.33 3.10 3.49
C ASP A 117 -12.05 2.41 3.04
N PHE A 118 -12.04 1.08 3.14
CA PHE A 118 -10.92 0.28 2.67
C PHE A 118 -11.33 -1.05 2.06
N ALA A 119 -10.39 -1.69 1.36
CA ALA A 119 -10.47 -3.08 0.93
C ALA A 119 -9.07 -3.70 0.96
N VAL A 120 -9.00 -5.00 1.22
CA VAL A 120 -7.76 -5.76 1.11
C VAL A 120 -7.83 -6.64 -0.13
N ILE A 121 -6.77 -6.59 -0.94
CA ILE A 121 -6.59 -7.40 -2.12
C ILE A 121 -5.42 -8.34 -1.84
N PRO A 122 -5.67 -9.65 -1.74
CA PRO A 122 -4.63 -10.62 -1.40
C PRO A 122 -3.57 -10.68 -2.50
N GLY A 123 -2.40 -11.17 -2.12
CA GLY A 123 -1.26 -11.38 -3.02
C GLY A 123 -0.61 -12.75 -2.81
N VAL A 124 0.31 -13.09 -3.71
CA VAL A 124 1.12 -14.32 -3.56
C VAL A 124 2.23 -14.05 -2.55
N THR A 125 2.32 -14.85 -1.48
CA THR A 125 3.41 -14.74 -0.50
C THR A 125 4.67 -15.46 -0.99
N SER A 126 5.86 -15.01 -0.56
CA SER A 126 7.15 -15.63 -0.91
C SER A 126 7.21 -17.11 -0.53
N ALA A 127 6.54 -17.52 0.55
CA ALA A 127 6.47 -18.93 0.95
C ALA A 127 5.81 -19.81 -0.10
N SER A 128 4.76 -19.32 -0.78
CA SER A 128 4.08 -20.06 -1.86
C SER A 128 4.88 -20.07 -3.15
N ALA A 129 5.69 -19.05 -3.39
CA ALA A 129 6.47 -18.91 -4.62
C ALA A 129 7.78 -19.69 -4.62
N ALA A 130 8.30 -20.02 -3.44
CA ALA A 130 9.51 -20.83 -3.28
C ALA A 130 9.24 -22.35 -3.29
N ALA A 131 7.97 -22.75 -3.39
CA ALA A 131 7.52 -24.14 -3.37
C ALA A 131 7.56 -24.81 -4.76
#